data_AF-A0A2J8X868-F1
#
_entry.id   AF-A0A2J8X868-F1
#
_cell.length_a   1.000
_cell.length_b   1.000
_cell.length_c   1.000
_cell.angle_alpha   90.00
_cell.angle_beta   90.00
_cell.angle_gamma   90.00
#
_symmetry.space_group_name_H-M   'P 1'
#
loop_
_entity.id
_entity.type
_entity.pdbx_description
1 polymer ?
#
loop_
_entity_poly.entity_id
_entity_poly.type
_entity_poly.pdbx_seq_one_letter_code
_entity_poly.pdbx_strand_id
1 'polypeptide(L)'
;LQAALGLGRAGWHWPAGRAASGGRGRAWLQPTGRETGVQVYNSLTGRKEPLIVAHAEAASWYSCGPTVYDHAHLGHACSYVRFDIIRRILTKVFGCNIVMVMGITDVDDKIIKRANEA
;
A
#
# COMPACT_ATOMS: atom_id res chain seq x y z
N LEU A 1 13.05 38.50 0.79
CA LEU A 1 11.74 38.65 1.46
C LEU A 1 10.70 39.08 0.44
N GLN A 2 10.45 38.23 -0.56
CA GLN A 2 9.52 38.50 -1.66
C GLN A 2 8.65 37.26 -1.88
N ALA A 3 7.40 37.52 -2.28
CA ALA A 3 6.38 36.56 -2.68
C ALA A 3 5.52 35.92 -1.57
N ALA A 4 4.96 36.75 -0.69
CA ALA A 4 3.62 36.51 -0.15
C ALA A 4 2.61 37.13 -1.13
N LEU A 5 1.55 36.39 -1.49
CA LEU A 5 0.44 36.76 -2.39
C LEU A 5 0.69 36.59 -3.91
N GLY A 6 0.86 35.34 -4.36
CA GLY A 6 0.88 34.97 -5.78
C GLY A 6 -0.50 34.81 -6.40
N LEU A 7 -1.26 35.89 -6.53
CA LEU A 7 -2.34 35.98 -7.52
C LEU A 7 -1.68 36.12 -8.90
N GLY A 8 -1.75 35.08 -9.74
CA GLY A 8 -1.21 35.09 -11.11
C GLY A 8 -2.04 34.23 -12.05
N ARG A 9 -2.84 34.88 -12.90
CA ARG A 9 -3.56 34.31 -14.04
C ARG A 9 -2.56 33.87 -15.12
N ALA A 10 -2.57 32.60 -15.52
CA ALA A 10 -2.04 32.16 -16.82
C ALA A 10 -2.75 30.87 -17.25
N GLY A 11 -3.21 30.86 -18.50
CA GLY A 11 -4.27 29.99 -19.01
C GLY A 11 -3.92 28.51 -19.10
N TRP A 12 -4.95 27.70 -18.84
CA TRP A 12 -5.02 26.29 -19.17
C TRP A 12 -4.95 26.11 -20.69
N HIS A 13 -3.77 25.80 -21.22
CA HIS A 13 -3.63 25.33 -22.59
C HIS A 13 -3.39 23.82 -22.57
N TRP A 14 -4.32 23.06 -23.12
CA TRP A 14 -4.18 21.62 -23.34
C TRP A 14 -3.64 21.43 -24.77
N PRO A 15 -2.44 20.84 -24.97
CA PRO A 15 -2.06 20.47 -26.33
C PRO A 15 -2.98 19.33 -26.79
N ALA A 16 -3.68 19.59 -27.87
CA ALA A 16 -4.50 18.61 -28.57
C ALA A 16 -3.61 17.50 -29.17
N GLY A 17 -4.07 16.26 -29.02
CA GLY A 17 -3.74 15.17 -29.94
C GLY A 17 -2.47 14.39 -29.65
N ARG A 18 -2.62 13.27 -28.94
CA ARG A 18 -2.05 11.98 -29.37
C ARG A 18 -2.96 10.85 -28.90
N ALA A 19 -3.49 10.11 -29.88
CA ALA A 19 -4.26 8.90 -29.69
C ALA A 19 -3.40 7.77 -29.08
N ALA A 20 -4.09 6.80 -28.50
CA ALA A 20 -3.63 5.84 -27.52
C ALA A 20 -2.54 4.85 -27.97
N SER A 21 -1.63 4.52 -27.04
CA SER A 21 -1.11 3.15 -26.86
C SER A 21 -0.50 2.93 -25.46
N GLY A 22 -0.93 1.85 -24.81
CA GLY A 22 -0.28 1.02 -23.78
C GLY A 22 0.65 1.61 -22.71
N GLY A 23 0.27 1.44 -21.44
CA GLY A 23 1.20 1.14 -20.34
C GLY A 23 1.92 2.32 -19.69
N ARG A 24 1.22 3.09 -18.85
CA ARG A 24 1.87 3.97 -17.86
C ARG A 24 2.28 3.17 -16.62
N GLY A 25 3.23 2.25 -16.75
CA GLY A 25 3.81 1.53 -15.63
C GLY A 25 5.24 2.00 -15.39
N ARG A 26 5.52 2.62 -14.24
CA ARG A 26 6.92 2.83 -13.82
C ARG A 26 7.56 1.43 -13.68
N ALA A 27 8.75 1.25 -14.22
CA ALA A 27 9.49 0.00 -14.04
C ALA A 27 9.72 -0.25 -12.53
N TRP A 28 9.56 -1.51 -12.09
CA TRP A 28 9.89 -1.89 -10.73
C TRP A 28 11.39 -1.66 -10.50
N LEU A 29 11.72 -0.96 -9.41
CA LEU A 29 13.09 -0.74 -8.98
C LEU A 29 13.35 -1.61 -7.76
N GLN A 30 14.38 -2.44 -7.85
CA GLN A 30 14.78 -3.28 -6.73
C GLN A 30 15.22 -2.41 -5.55
N PRO A 31 14.65 -2.62 -4.35
CA PRO A 31 15.05 -1.86 -3.17
C PRO A 31 16.46 -2.24 -2.73
N THR A 32 17.17 -1.27 -2.17
CA THR A 32 18.49 -1.47 -1.53
C THR A 32 18.32 -1.88 -0.08
N GLY A 33 19.20 -2.73 0.44
CA GLY A 33 19.17 -3.11 1.85
C GLY A 33 19.75 -4.51 2.11
N ARG A 34 19.32 -5.10 3.23
CA ARG A 34 19.67 -6.47 3.61
C ARG A 34 18.70 -7.45 2.95
N GLU A 35 19.22 -8.39 2.18
CA GLU A 35 18.46 -9.55 1.72
C GLU A 35 18.20 -10.51 2.88
N THR A 36 16.95 -10.97 3.01
CA THR A 36 16.51 -11.78 4.16
C THR A 36 16.61 -13.29 3.94
N GLY A 37 16.92 -13.73 2.71
CA GLY A 37 16.84 -15.14 2.30
C GLY A 37 15.41 -15.63 2.02
N VAL A 38 14.41 -14.77 2.20
CA VAL A 38 13.00 -15.06 1.89
C VAL A 38 12.67 -14.59 0.47
N GLN A 39 11.93 -15.42 -0.26
CA GLN A 39 11.37 -15.08 -1.57
C GLN A 39 9.89 -14.71 -1.42
N VAL A 40 9.49 -13.55 -1.92
CA VAL A 40 8.10 -13.05 -1.90
C VAL A 40 7.57 -12.92 -3.32
N TYR A 41 6.28 -13.21 -3.51
CA TYR A 41 5.65 -12.99 -4.81
C TYR A 41 5.29 -11.51 -4.99
N ASN A 42 5.89 -10.86 -5.98
CA ASN A 42 5.62 -9.47 -6.31
C ASN A 42 4.55 -9.38 -7.40
N SER A 43 3.36 -8.90 -7.04
CA SER A 43 2.25 -8.74 -7.99
C SER A 43 2.50 -7.71 -9.09
N LEU A 44 3.44 -6.77 -8.91
CA LEU A 44 3.80 -5.79 -9.94
C LEU A 44 4.60 -6.43 -11.08
N THR A 45 5.47 -7.39 -10.76
CA THR A 45 6.35 -8.06 -11.75
C THR A 45 5.87 -9.45 -12.12
N GLY A 46 4.93 -10.01 -11.35
CA GLY A 46 4.34 -11.33 -11.54
C GLY A 46 5.28 -12.49 -11.18
N ARG A 47 6.35 -12.24 -10.42
CA ARG A 47 7.43 -13.21 -10.15
C ARG A 47 7.77 -13.25 -8.66
N LYS A 48 8.49 -14.30 -8.25
CA LYS A 48 9.12 -14.34 -6.94
C LYS A 48 10.40 -13.53 -6.95
N GLU A 49 10.56 -12.68 -5.95
CA GLU A 49 11.69 -11.77 -5.79
C GLU A 49 12.19 -11.81 -4.35
N PRO A 50 13.49 -11.53 -4.13
CA PRO A 50 14.06 -11.53 -2.80
C PRO A 50 13.42 -10.43 -1.94
N LEU A 51 13.02 -10.77 -0.72
CA LEU A 51 12.60 -9.80 0.27
C LEU A 51 13.85 -9.09 0.82
N ILE A 52 14.02 -7.85 0.38
CA ILE A 52 15.08 -6.96 0.84
C ILE A 52 14.47 -5.94 1.79
N VAL A 53 14.97 -5.92 3.03
CA VAL A 53 14.57 -4.95 4.05
C VAL A 53 15.60 -3.82 4.09
N ALA A 54 15.14 -2.58 4.27
CA ALA A 54 16.04 -1.44 4.41
C ALA A 54 17.02 -1.66 5.59
N HIS A 55 18.18 -0.97 5.56
CA HIS A 55 19.13 -0.97 6.69
C HIS A 55 18.60 -0.31 7.97
N ALA A 56 17.34 0.14 7.96
CA ALA A 56 16.66 0.65 9.14
C ALA A 56 16.49 -0.45 10.19
N GLU A 57 16.37 -0.04 11.46
CA GLU A 57 16.18 -0.96 12.59
C GLU A 57 14.90 -1.80 12.46
N ALA A 58 13.93 -1.38 11.63
CA ALA A 58 12.71 -2.11 11.34
C ALA A 58 12.24 -1.95 9.89
N ALA A 59 11.67 -3.01 9.33
CA ALA A 59 10.95 -3.01 8.07
C ALA A 59 9.49 -2.55 8.29
N SER A 60 9.02 -1.63 7.46
CA SER A 60 7.62 -1.20 7.45
C SER A 60 6.75 -2.14 6.62
N TRP A 61 5.62 -2.58 7.17
CA TRP A 61 4.61 -3.36 6.46
C TRP A 61 3.26 -2.64 6.54
N TYR A 62 2.64 -2.38 5.39
CA TYR A 62 1.25 -1.90 5.32
C TYR A 62 0.28 -3.00 4.85
N SER A 63 -0.89 -3.07 5.48
CA SER A 63 -2.01 -3.90 5.02
C SER A 63 -3.30 -3.08 4.98
N CYS A 64 -4.13 -3.26 3.96
CA CYS A 64 -5.48 -2.71 3.97
C CYS A 64 -6.34 -3.44 5.02
N GLY A 65 -7.00 -2.69 5.90
CA GLY A 65 -8.00 -3.23 6.83
C GLY A 65 -9.42 -3.08 6.29
N PRO A 66 -10.43 -3.17 7.16
CA PRO A 66 -11.83 -3.23 6.75
C PRO A 66 -12.41 -1.84 6.46
N THR A 67 -13.46 -1.82 5.65
CA THR A 67 -14.45 -0.74 5.66
C THR A 67 -15.50 -1.07 6.72
N VAL A 68 -15.62 -0.26 7.77
CA VAL A 68 -16.40 -0.60 8.98
C VAL A 68 -17.91 -0.31 8.84
N TYR A 69 -18.53 -0.83 7.78
CA TYR A 69 -19.98 -0.67 7.54
C TYR A 69 -20.83 -1.83 8.10
N ASP A 70 -20.22 -2.96 8.45
CA ASP A 70 -20.91 -4.15 8.99
C ASP A 70 -19.95 -4.99 9.85
N HIS A 71 -20.46 -6.03 10.50
CA HIS A 71 -19.69 -6.97 11.29
C HIS A 71 -18.65 -7.74 10.46
N ALA A 72 -17.50 -8.01 11.07
CA ALA A 72 -16.44 -8.77 10.43
C ALA A 72 -16.87 -10.23 10.18
N HIS A 73 -16.83 -10.66 8.91
CA HIS A 73 -17.02 -12.06 8.53
C HIS A 73 -15.69 -12.84 8.44
N LEU A 74 -15.76 -14.17 8.24
CA LEU A 74 -14.62 -15.07 8.17
C LEU A 74 -13.54 -14.67 7.14
N GLY A 75 -13.94 -14.06 6.02
CA GLY A 75 -12.99 -13.52 5.03
C GLY A 75 -12.00 -12.47 5.59
N HIS A 76 -12.44 -11.61 6.51
CA HIS A 76 -11.56 -10.65 7.19
C HIS A 76 -10.58 -11.39 8.11
N ALA A 77 -11.11 -12.30 8.94
CA ALA A 77 -10.30 -13.10 9.86
C ALA A 77 -9.21 -13.90 9.13
N CYS A 78 -9.56 -14.56 8.01
CA CYS A 78 -8.60 -15.30 7.19
C CYS A 78 -7.44 -14.41 6.70
N SER A 79 -7.73 -13.20 6.24
CA SER A 79 -6.70 -12.28 5.75
C SER A 79 -5.78 -11.81 6.88
N TYR A 80 -6.35 -11.43 8.03
CA TYR A 80 -5.57 -10.93 9.17
C TYR A 80 -4.72 -12.03 9.81
N VAL A 81 -5.26 -13.24 9.95
CA VAL A 81 -4.50 -14.39 10.47
C VAL A 81 -3.34 -14.75 9.55
N ARG A 82 -3.54 -14.73 8.22
CA ARG A 82 -2.42 -14.96 7.28
C ARG A 82 -1.31 -13.93 7.44
N PHE A 83 -1.66 -12.64 7.52
CA PHE A 83 -0.64 -11.60 7.72
C PHE A 83 0.06 -11.73 9.08
N ASP A 84 -0.68 -12.08 10.15
CA ASP A 84 -0.08 -12.31 11.46
C ASP A 84 0.90 -13.49 11.44
N ILE A 85 0.53 -14.60 10.80
CA ILE A 85 1.41 -15.77 10.65
C ILE A 85 2.68 -15.39 9.88
N ILE A 86 2.56 -14.69 8.74
CA ILE A 86 3.72 -14.29 7.95
C ILE A 86 4.63 -13.36 8.76
N ARG A 87 4.07 -12.35 9.44
CA ARG A 87 4.82 -11.45 10.31
C ARG A 87 5.56 -12.22 11.40
N ARG A 88 4.91 -13.19 12.06
CA ARG A 88 5.55 -14.04 13.08
C ARG A 88 6.68 -14.88 12.51
N ILE A 89 6.52 -15.46 11.33
CA ILE A 89 7.58 -16.22 10.65
C ILE A 89 8.77 -15.31 10.36
N LEU A 90 8.55 -14.16 9.72
CA LEU A 90 9.62 -13.23 9.39
C LEU A 90 10.35 -12.70 10.63
N THR A 91 9.62 -12.42 11.72
CA THR A 91 10.22 -11.91 12.95
C THR A 91 10.99 -12.99 13.70
N LYS A 92 10.37 -14.16 13.92
CA LYS A 92 10.93 -15.20 14.81
C LYS A 92 11.92 -16.13 14.13
N VAL A 93 11.78 -16.37 12.82
CA VAL A 93 12.63 -17.32 12.08
C VAL A 93 13.72 -16.57 11.31
N PHE A 94 13.37 -15.47 10.66
CA PHE A 94 14.31 -14.72 9.80
C PHE A 94 14.93 -13.49 10.48
N GLY A 95 14.52 -13.17 11.71
CA GLY A 95 15.06 -12.06 12.49
C GLY A 95 14.78 -10.69 11.86
N CYS A 96 13.67 -10.56 11.12
CA CYS A 96 13.23 -9.29 10.57
C CYS A 96 12.43 -8.52 11.63
N ASN A 97 12.95 -7.39 12.12
CA ASN A 97 12.14 -6.49 12.92
C ASN A 97 11.10 -5.82 12.00
N ILE A 98 9.80 -5.95 12.31
CA ILE A 98 8.71 -5.49 11.45
C ILE A 98 7.76 -4.59 12.24
N VAL A 99 7.55 -3.39 11.73
CA VAL A 99 6.45 -2.49 12.13
C VAL A 99 5.33 -2.66 11.12
N MET A 100 4.23 -3.28 11.57
CA MET A 100 3.05 -3.51 10.74
C MET A 100 1.96 -2.48 11.08
N VAL A 101 1.44 -1.81 10.05
CA VAL A 101 0.32 -0.86 10.14
C VAL A 101 -0.83 -1.36 9.28
N MET A 102 -2.05 -1.23 9.80
CA MET A 102 -3.27 -1.54 9.08
C MET A 102 -4.14 -0.30 8.97
N GLY A 103 -4.55 0.06 7.75
CA GLY A 103 -5.52 1.14 7.55
C GLY A 103 -6.93 0.68 7.90
N ILE A 104 -7.76 1.57 8.44
CA ILE A 104 -9.19 1.33 8.65
C ILE A 104 -9.93 2.37 7.82
N THR A 105 -10.88 1.92 7.01
CA THR A 105 -11.73 2.84 6.24
C THR A 105 -12.97 3.14 7.07
N ASP A 106 -12.97 4.31 7.71
CA ASP A 106 -14.05 4.84 8.55
C ASP A 106 -14.97 5.83 7.79
N VAL A 107 -14.60 6.21 6.57
CA VAL A 107 -15.42 7.01 5.66
C VAL A 107 -15.47 6.33 4.29
N ASP A 108 -16.66 5.90 3.88
CA ASP A 108 -16.93 5.23 2.60
C ASP A 108 -18.42 5.33 2.27
N ASP A 109 -18.80 5.29 1.00
CA ASP A 109 -20.20 5.33 0.55
C ASP A 109 -21.04 4.23 1.21
N LYS A 110 -20.45 3.06 1.47
CA LYS A 110 -21.12 1.95 2.17
C LYS A 110 -21.47 2.29 3.62
N ILE A 111 -20.62 3.05 4.30
CA ILE A 111 -20.84 3.49 5.68
C ILE A 111 -21.99 4.50 5.72
N ILE A 112 -21.98 5.48 4.81
CA ILE A 112 -23.03 6.49 4.70
C ILE A 112 -24.38 5.82 4.40
N LYS A 113 -24.41 4.87 3.46
CA LYS A 113 -25.63 4.15 3.12
C LYS A 113 -26.17 3.38 4.34
N ARG A 114 -25.33 2.61 5.03
CA ARG A 114 -25.74 1.82 6.21
C ARG A 114 -26.29 2.71 7.33
N ALA A 115 -25.67 3.87 7.56
CA ALA A 115 -26.11 4.81 8.59
C ALA A 115 -27.51 5.38 8.33
N ASN A 116 -27.91 5.53 7.07
CA ASN A 116 -29.25 6.00 6.69
C ASN A 116 -30.31 4.88 6.68
N GLU A 117 -29.92 3.61 6.77
CA GLU A 117 -30.83 2.45 6.86
C GLU A 117 -31.26 2.13 8.30
N ALA A 118 -30.57 2.70 9.29
CA ALA A 118 -30.82 2.54 10.73
C ALA A 118 -31.71 3.66 11.28
#